data_AF-A0A8H3HFS6-F1
#
_entry.id   AF-A0A8H3HFS6-F1
#
_cell.length_a   1.000
_cell.length_b   1.000
_cell.length_c   1.000
_cell.angle_alpha   90.00
_cell.angle_beta   90.00
_cell.angle_gamma   90.00
#
_symmetry.space_group_name_H-M   'P 1'
#
loop_
_entity.id
_entity.type
_entity.pdbx_description
1 polymer ?
#
loop_
_entity_poly.entity_id
_entity_poly.type
_entity_poly.pdbx_seq_one_letter_code
_entity_poly.pdbx_strand_id
1 'polypeptide(L)'
;MIHTTQASQLPTTIVNRWDPEYRDFVLSLPYEALTPPHQTGWSQDLRQAINSSTAGKGEPVPVGSTLSFDLGDFSILCFIPDDEVPPRGWPVFVYAHGGGLLFGDAKSEISFTTRICMGVKCAVVSVNYRLAPEYTFPSAYNDVWETLSWVRREGREKLNLDCSRIALGGYSSGATLVAAIVQQASLSEPPLRLIAQVLLMPSLDLTPSYDLETWSSSMKEYAEVPGLWTRDVLWARDMHTPSEAHRLDPKASPLTQSSSRAFKNMPPTWIGVAEMDALRSDGETYAKVLRDQGIQVELKVYDGMPQI
;
A
#
# COMPACT_ATOMS: atom_id res chain seq x y z
N MET A 1 32.07 -5.57 1.58
CA MET A 1 32.40 -4.28 2.21
C MET A 1 31.15 -3.44 2.18
N ILE A 2 30.68 -3.01 3.35
CA ILE A 2 29.44 -2.25 3.50
C ILE A 2 29.74 -0.85 2.95
N HIS A 3 29.20 -0.52 1.78
CA HIS A 3 29.23 0.85 1.27
C HIS A 3 28.08 1.61 1.94
N THR A 4 28.43 2.21 3.07
CA THR A 4 27.58 3.10 3.86
C THR A 4 27.56 4.49 3.21
N THR A 5 26.48 4.85 2.52
CA THR A 5 26.35 6.14 1.81
C THR A 5 25.89 7.23 2.78
N GLN A 6 26.76 8.17 3.18
CA GLN A 6 26.32 9.36 3.91
C GLN A 6 25.33 10.19 3.08
N ALA A 7 24.46 10.99 3.70
CA ALA A 7 23.58 11.93 2.97
C ALA A 7 24.39 12.85 2.01
N SER A 8 25.60 13.21 2.41
CA SER A 8 26.59 13.97 1.62
C SER A 8 27.23 13.18 0.45
N GLN A 9 27.01 11.88 0.38
CA GLN A 9 27.53 10.96 -0.65
C GLN A 9 26.44 10.49 -1.63
N LEU A 10 25.20 10.96 -1.48
CA LEU A 10 24.14 10.68 -2.44
C LEU A 10 24.48 11.29 -3.80
N PRO A 11 24.24 10.57 -4.93
CA PRO A 11 24.54 11.10 -6.25
C PRO A 11 23.83 12.43 -6.47
N THR A 12 24.59 13.50 -6.73
CA THR A 12 24.04 14.85 -6.96
C THR A 12 23.07 14.88 -8.15
N THR A 13 23.21 13.95 -9.10
CA THR A 13 22.30 13.75 -10.22
C THR A 13 20.89 13.31 -9.82
N ILE A 14 20.75 12.61 -8.69
CA ILE A 14 19.46 12.19 -8.11
C ILE A 14 18.95 13.30 -7.19
N VAL A 15 19.79 13.80 -6.28
CA VAL A 15 19.41 14.83 -5.30
C VAL A 15 18.90 16.12 -5.95
N ASN A 16 19.47 16.51 -7.09
CA ASN A 16 19.04 17.72 -7.81
C ASN A 16 17.68 17.59 -8.49
N ARG A 17 17.18 16.36 -8.68
CA ARG A 17 15.86 16.10 -9.25
C ARG A 17 14.76 16.08 -8.18
N TRP A 18 15.13 15.95 -6.91
CA TRP A 18 14.16 15.92 -5.82
C TRP A 18 13.37 17.22 -5.71
N ASP A 19 12.09 17.06 -5.36
CA ASP A 19 11.27 18.15 -4.86
C ASP A 19 12.04 18.90 -3.76
N PRO A 20 12.07 20.24 -3.77
CA PRO A 20 12.88 21.01 -2.83
C PRO A 20 12.56 20.71 -1.36
N GLU A 21 11.29 20.52 -1.00
CA GLU A 21 10.88 20.23 0.38
C GLU A 21 11.36 18.83 0.80
N TYR A 22 11.19 17.84 -0.09
CA TYR A 22 11.68 16.49 0.16
C TYR A 22 13.21 16.45 0.28
N ARG A 23 13.93 17.13 -0.61
CA ARG A 23 15.39 17.21 -0.57
C ARG A 23 15.87 17.77 0.76
N ASP A 24 15.31 18.91 1.17
CA ASP A 24 15.72 19.58 2.40
C ASP A 24 15.40 18.71 3.62
N PHE A 25 14.26 18.00 3.62
CA PHE A 25 13.92 17.00 4.63
C PHE A 25 14.95 15.86 4.69
N VAL A 26 15.25 15.18 3.58
CA VAL A 26 16.19 14.04 3.58
C VAL A 26 17.60 14.48 3.99
N LEU A 27 18.06 15.63 3.52
CA LEU A 27 19.38 16.17 3.89
C LEU A 27 19.46 16.59 5.36
N SER A 28 18.31 16.76 6.04
CA SER A 28 18.26 17.02 7.48
C SER A 28 18.29 15.76 8.35
N LEU A 29 18.05 14.57 7.76
CA LEU A 29 17.98 13.32 8.51
C LEU A 29 19.37 12.84 8.98
N PRO A 30 19.45 12.17 10.14
CA PRO A 30 20.68 11.54 10.60
C PRO A 30 21.05 10.37 9.67
N TYR A 31 22.35 10.03 9.66
CA TYR A 31 22.93 9.00 8.79
C TYR A 31 22.22 7.64 8.91
N GLU A 32 21.87 7.25 10.12
CA GLU A 32 21.24 5.98 10.45
C GLU A 32 19.86 5.84 9.78
N ALA A 33 19.18 6.96 9.51
CA ALA A 33 17.90 6.97 8.79
C ALA A 33 18.03 6.66 7.28
N LEU A 34 19.25 6.60 6.75
CA LEU A 34 19.56 6.28 5.36
C LEU A 34 20.18 4.89 5.19
N THR A 35 20.13 4.04 6.22
CA THR A 35 20.60 2.65 6.12
C THR A 35 19.48 1.76 5.55
N PRO A 36 19.70 1.07 4.41
CA PRO A 36 18.67 0.21 3.84
C PRO A 36 18.29 -0.94 4.79
N PRO A 37 17.00 -1.20 5.05
CA PRO A 37 16.54 -2.30 5.89
C PRO A 37 17.16 -3.66 5.57
N HIS A 38 17.31 -4.03 4.29
CA HIS A 38 17.91 -5.29 3.86
C HIS A 38 19.36 -5.47 4.32
N GLN A 39 20.11 -4.38 4.56
CA GLN A 39 21.48 -4.44 5.07
C GLN A 39 21.54 -4.64 6.59
N THR A 40 20.52 -4.16 7.30
CA THR A 40 20.37 -4.36 8.75
C THR A 40 19.88 -5.77 9.07
N GLY A 41 19.05 -6.34 8.19
CA GLY A 41 18.41 -7.63 8.38
C GLY A 41 17.20 -7.55 9.31
N TRP A 42 16.45 -8.65 9.40
CA TRP A 42 15.22 -8.69 10.17
C TRP A 42 15.48 -8.71 11.69
N SER A 43 14.79 -7.83 12.42
CA SER A 43 14.69 -7.88 13.88
C SER A 43 13.39 -7.21 14.36
N GLN A 44 12.92 -7.58 15.57
CA GLN A 44 11.80 -6.87 16.20
C GLN A 44 12.15 -5.41 16.48
N ASP A 45 13.40 -5.12 16.84
CA ASP A 45 13.88 -3.76 17.09
C ASP A 45 13.79 -2.90 15.81
N LEU A 46 14.14 -3.46 14.64
CA LEU A 46 13.99 -2.77 13.36
C LEU A 46 12.52 -2.47 13.07
N ARG A 47 11.63 -3.44 13.27
CA ARG A 47 10.18 -3.22 13.11
C ARG A 47 9.69 -2.12 14.04
N GLN A 48 10.06 -2.17 15.33
CA GLN A 48 9.65 -1.18 16.30
C GLN A 48 10.18 0.22 15.95
N ALA A 49 11.43 0.33 15.51
CA ALA A 49 12.04 1.60 15.11
C ALA A 49 11.32 2.21 13.89
N ILE A 50 11.06 1.42 12.86
CA ILE A 50 10.34 1.88 11.65
C ILE A 50 8.89 2.28 12.00
N ASN A 51 8.16 1.43 12.75
CA ASN A 51 6.77 1.70 13.10
C ASN A 51 6.62 2.95 13.97
N SER A 52 7.56 3.19 14.89
CA SER A 52 7.53 4.34 15.80
C SER A 52 8.00 5.64 15.15
N SER A 53 8.59 5.59 13.96
CA SER A 53 9.07 6.78 13.27
C SER A 53 7.91 7.70 12.89
N THR A 54 8.07 8.99 13.21
CA THR A 54 7.18 10.08 12.80
C THR A 54 7.78 10.93 11.69
N ALA A 55 9.02 10.63 11.26
CA ALA A 55 9.72 11.41 10.25
C ALA A 55 8.92 11.44 8.94
N GLY A 56 8.69 12.64 8.39
CA GLY A 56 7.95 12.84 7.14
C GLY A 56 6.44 12.59 7.22
N LYS A 57 5.89 12.18 8.37
CA LYS A 57 4.45 11.97 8.53
C LYS A 57 3.74 13.29 8.79
N GLY A 58 2.66 13.55 8.05
CA GLY A 58 1.78 14.67 8.35
C GLY A 58 0.98 14.44 9.64
N GLU A 59 0.45 15.50 10.23
CA GLU A 59 -0.42 15.40 11.41
C GLU A 59 -1.82 14.87 11.02
N PRO A 60 -2.40 13.94 11.81
CA PRO A 60 -3.79 13.52 11.63
C PRO A 60 -4.76 14.66 11.93
N VAL A 61 -5.94 14.60 11.30
CA VAL A 61 -7.02 15.54 11.58
C VAL A 61 -8.02 14.92 12.56
N PRO A 62 -8.69 15.72 13.41
CA PRO A 62 -9.75 15.20 14.28
C PRO A 62 -10.86 14.53 13.47
N VAL A 63 -11.37 13.41 13.98
CA VAL A 63 -12.54 12.68 13.44
C VAL A 63 -13.60 12.55 14.54
N GLY A 64 -14.85 12.28 14.15
CA GLY A 64 -15.97 12.18 15.11
C GLY A 64 -15.83 11.02 16.09
N SER A 65 -15.39 9.86 15.62
CA SER A 65 -15.00 8.76 16.52
C SER A 65 -13.93 7.86 15.92
N THR A 66 -13.18 7.20 16.82
CA THR A 66 -12.22 6.15 16.50
C THR A 66 -12.59 4.90 17.26
N LEU A 67 -12.81 3.80 16.54
CA LEU A 67 -13.30 2.53 17.10
C LEU A 67 -12.39 1.40 16.65
N SER A 68 -12.06 0.48 17.54
CA SER A 68 -11.26 -0.71 17.23
C SER A 68 -12.12 -1.95 17.33
N PHE A 69 -12.00 -2.86 16.37
CA PHE A 69 -12.65 -4.18 16.42
C PHE A 69 -11.60 -5.28 16.31
N ASP A 70 -11.71 -6.27 17.18
CA ASP A 70 -10.92 -7.50 17.16
C ASP A 70 -11.65 -8.54 16.30
N LEU A 71 -10.95 -9.07 15.28
CA LEU A 71 -11.46 -10.06 14.34
C LEU A 71 -10.79 -11.44 14.55
N GLY A 72 -10.19 -11.65 15.74
CA GLY A 72 -9.53 -12.88 16.15
C GLY A 72 -8.01 -12.80 15.93
N ASP A 73 -7.58 -13.10 14.71
CA ASP A 73 -6.15 -13.14 14.36
C ASP A 73 -5.57 -11.75 14.03
N PHE A 74 -6.43 -10.77 13.78
CA PHE A 74 -6.08 -9.42 13.36
C PHE A 74 -7.16 -8.44 13.84
N SER A 75 -6.92 -7.14 13.64
CA SER A 75 -7.86 -6.09 14.05
C SER A 75 -8.10 -5.06 12.95
N ILE A 76 -9.14 -4.25 13.13
CA ILE A 76 -9.41 -3.09 12.28
C ILE A 76 -9.57 -1.85 13.14
N LEU A 77 -9.09 -0.72 12.62
CA LEU A 77 -9.27 0.60 13.19
C LEU A 77 -10.19 1.42 12.30
N CYS A 78 -11.32 1.84 12.85
CA CYS A 78 -12.35 2.55 12.13
C CYS A 78 -12.37 4.03 12.53
N PHE A 79 -12.34 4.92 11.54
CA PHE A 79 -12.53 6.36 11.70
C PHE A 79 -13.90 6.74 11.13
N ILE A 80 -14.70 7.45 11.92
CA ILE A 80 -16.05 7.88 11.55
C ILE A 80 -16.10 9.42 11.53
N PRO A 81 -16.71 10.05 10.50
CA PRO A 81 -16.89 11.49 10.44
C PRO A 81 -17.71 12.04 11.63
N ASP A 82 -17.57 13.33 11.92
CA ASP A 82 -18.36 14.04 12.93
C ASP A 82 -19.64 14.71 12.38
N ASP A 83 -19.84 14.63 11.05
CA ASP A 83 -21.03 15.08 10.35
C ASP A 83 -22.30 14.25 10.71
N GLU A 84 -23.49 14.75 10.33
CA GLU A 84 -24.74 13.98 10.43
C GLU A 84 -24.68 12.72 9.54
N VAL A 85 -25.07 11.58 10.12
CA VAL A 85 -25.07 10.29 9.42
C VAL A 85 -26.00 10.35 8.20
N PRO A 86 -25.53 10.03 6.98
CA PRO A 86 -26.39 10.03 5.81
C PRO A 86 -27.54 9.02 5.95
N PRO A 87 -28.71 9.24 5.32
CA PRO A 87 -29.88 8.35 5.49
C PRO A 87 -29.60 6.87 5.19
N ARG A 88 -28.68 6.60 4.24
CA ARG A 88 -28.25 5.26 3.84
C ARG A 88 -27.01 4.76 4.59
N GLY A 89 -26.46 5.55 5.50
CA GLY A 89 -25.19 5.30 6.17
C GLY A 89 -23.98 5.89 5.45
N TRP A 90 -22.83 5.81 6.12
CA TRP A 90 -21.53 6.28 5.63
C TRP A 90 -21.03 5.43 4.45
N PRO A 91 -20.60 6.02 3.32
CA PRO A 91 -19.75 5.32 2.38
C PRO A 91 -18.52 4.76 3.11
N VAL A 92 -17.93 3.68 2.59
CA VAL A 92 -16.82 3.00 3.25
C VAL A 92 -15.57 3.07 2.39
N PHE A 93 -14.45 3.43 3.01
CA PHE A 93 -13.13 3.30 2.42
C PHE A 93 -12.31 2.30 3.26
N VAL A 94 -12.11 1.09 2.73
CA VAL A 94 -11.26 0.08 3.36
C VAL A 94 -9.81 0.35 2.96
N TYR A 95 -8.92 0.46 3.93
CA TYR A 95 -7.55 0.89 3.72
C TYR A 95 -6.51 -0.13 4.23
N ALA A 96 -5.55 -0.49 3.39
CA ALA A 96 -4.41 -1.33 3.75
C ALA A 96 -3.10 -0.51 3.74
N HIS A 97 -2.38 -0.52 4.87
CA HIS A 97 -1.15 0.25 5.07
C HIS A 97 0.03 -0.26 4.21
N GLY A 98 1.13 0.51 4.14
CA GLY A 98 2.37 0.07 3.50
C GLY A 98 3.29 -0.70 4.43
N GLY A 99 4.59 -0.73 4.11
CA GLY A 99 5.62 -1.34 4.97
C GLY A 99 6.12 -2.71 4.53
N GLY A 100 5.99 -3.05 3.24
CA GLY A 100 6.57 -4.28 2.67
C GLY A 100 6.02 -5.58 3.27
N LEU A 101 4.84 -5.52 3.90
CA LEU A 101 4.23 -6.63 4.65
C LEU A 101 5.07 -7.11 5.86
N LEU A 102 6.05 -6.32 6.27
CA LEU A 102 6.92 -6.55 7.44
C LEU A 102 6.73 -5.50 8.53
N PHE A 103 6.36 -4.29 8.13
CA PHE A 103 6.27 -3.10 8.96
C PHE A 103 4.87 -2.49 8.88
N GLY A 104 4.64 -1.52 9.77
CA GLY A 104 3.42 -0.75 9.89
C GLY A 104 2.34 -1.38 10.78
N ASP A 105 1.25 -0.65 10.90
CA ASP A 105 -0.01 -1.06 11.52
C ASP A 105 -1.16 -0.18 10.97
N ALA A 106 -2.39 -0.35 11.47
CA ALA A 106 -3.55 0.45 11.05
C ALA A 106 -3.46 1.97 11.35
N LYS A 107 -2.39 2.45 12.00
CA LYS A 107 -2.10 3.87 12.24
C LYS A 107 -0.92 4.39 11.42
N SER A 108 -0.23 3.55 10.65
CA SER A 108 0.92 3.95 9.82
C SER A 108 0.65 5.20 8.99
N GLU A 109 -0.45 5.22 8.24
CA GLU A 109 -0.90 6.35 7.43
C GLU A 109 -2.12 7.05 8.05
N ILE A 110 -2.15 7.20 9.39
CA ILE A 110 -3.27 7.81 10.12
C ILE A 110 -3.61 9.23 9.62
N SER A 111 -2.60 9.99 9.18
CA SER A 111 -2.84 11.32 8.60
C SER A 111 -3.59 11.27 7.28
N PHE A 112 -3.24 10.32 6.40
CA PHE A 112 -3.96 10.09 5.17
C PHE A 112 -5.39 9.61 5.45
N THR A 113 -5.55 8.58 6.29
CA THR A 113 -6.86 7.96 6.54
C THR A 113 -7.83 8.91 7.25
N THR A 114 -7.38 9.70 8.23
CA THR A 114 -8.24 10.72 8.87
C THR A 114 -8.62 11.84 7.91
N ARG A 115 -7.72 12.28 7.02
CA ARG A 115 -8.03 13.28 5.98
C ARG A 115 -9.01 12.74 4.94
N ILE A 116 -8.90 11.47 4.55
CA ILE A 116 -9.90 10.83 3.69
C ILE A 116 -11.26 10.78 4.40
N CYS A 117 -11.28 10.35 5.67
CA CYS A 117 -12.51 10.26 6.47
C CYS A 117 -13.28 11.60 6.46
N MET A 118 -12.59 12.69 6.80
CA MET A 118 -13.21 14.02 6.88
C MET A 118 -13.43 14.68 5.52
N GLY A 119 -12.47 14.57 4.60
CA GLY A 119 -12.53 15.24 3.30
C GLY A 119 -13.53 14.61 2.33
N VAL A 120 -13.63 13.28 2.32
CA VAL A 120 -14.57 12.53 1.47
C VAL A 120 -15.92 12.32 2.17
N LYS A 121 -15.98 12.53 3.49
CA LYS A 121 -17.15 12.25 4.34
C LYS A 121 -17.57 10.79 4.27
N CYS A 122 -16.61 9.91 4.56
CA CYS A 122 -16.79 8.47 4.57
C CYS A 122 -16.21 7.84 5.84
N ALA A 123 -16.72 6.68 6.22
CA ALA A 123 -16.07 5.87 7.23
C ALA A 123 -14.82 5.22 6.63
N VAL A 124 -13.69 5.30 7.33
CA VAL A 124 -12.46 4.63 6.93
C VAL A 124 -12.24 3.42 7.82
N VAL A 125 -12.03 2.25 7.22
CA VAL A 125 -11.73 0.99 7.92
C VAL A 125 -10.30 0.61 7.59
N SER A 126 -9.36 0.95 8.46
CA SER A 126 -7.95 0.62 8.29
C SER A 126 -7.64 -0.76 8.86
N VAL A 127 -7.04 -1.62 8.03
CA VAL A 127 -6.77 -3.02 8.38
C VAL A 127 -5.42 -3.13 9.09
N ASN A 128 -5.42 -3.70 10.30
CA ASN A 128 -4.20 -4.06 11.03
C ASN A 128 -3.88 -5.53 10.73
N TYR A 129 -3.53 -5.83 9.47
CA TYR A 129 -3.35 -7.20 8.99
C TYR A 129 -2.06 -7.83 9.56
N ARG A 130 -2.02 -9.16 9.58
CA ARG A 130 -0.84 -9.91 10.05
C ARG A 130 0.37 -9.69 9.15
N LEU A 131 1.54 -9.57 9.77
CA LEU A 131 2.81 -9.27 9.10
C LEU A 131 3.76 -10.47 9.10
N ALA A 132 4.61 -10.51 8.08
CA ALA A 132 5.73 -11.41 8.03
C ALA A 132 6.88 -10.89 8.92
N PRO A 133 7.78 -11.79 9.38
CA PRO A 133 7.86 -13.22 9.05
C PRO A 133 6.97 -14.14 9.88
N GLU A 134 6.29 -13.65 10.91
CA GLU A 134 5.41 -14.47 11.75
C GLU A 134 4.26 -15.07 10.94
N TYR A 135 3.75 -14.30 9.98
CA TYR A 135 2.67 -14.70 9.09
C TYR A 135 3.04 -14.37 7.64
N THR A 136 3.41 -15.40 6.89
CA THR A 136 3.75 -15.28 5.47
C THR A 136 2.50 -15.34 4.57
N PHE A 137 2.67 -15.14 3.27
CA PHE A 137 1.60 -15.29 2.29
C PHE A 137 0.84 -16.62 2.48
N PRO A 138 -0.51 -16.64 2.52
CA PRO A 138 -1.43 -15.56 2.15
C PRO A 138 -2.11 -14.82 3.33
N SER A 139 -1.52 -14.78 4.54
CA SER A 139 -2.20 -14.27 5.74
C SER A 139 -2.72 -12.83 5.59
N ALA A 140 -1.87 -11.87 5.18
CA ALA A 140 -2.28 -10.47 5.01
C ALA A 140 -3.40 -10.31 3.96
N TYR A 141 -3.34 -11.05 2.86
CA TYR A 141 -4.40 -11.09 1.84
C TYR A 141 -5.73 -11.58 2.44
N ASN A 142 -5.70 -12.65 3.23
CA ASN A 142 -6.89 -13.19 3.87
C ASN A 142 -7.51 -12.19 4.87
N ASP A 143 -6.68 -11.45 5.62
CA ASP A 143 -7.13 -10.46 6.60
C ASP A 143 -7.84 -9.26 5.94
N VAL A 144 -7.32 -8.77 4.82
CA VAL A 144 -7.98 -7.70 4.03
C VAL A 144 -9.29 -8.21 3.40
N TRP A 145 -9.31 -9.46 2.90
CA TRP A 145 -10.53 -10.08 2.38
C TRP A 145 -11.60 -10.28 3.46
N GLU A 146 -11.22 -10.75 4.65
CA GLU A 146 -12.14 -10.90 5.76
C GLU A 146 -12.62 -9.53 6.27
N THR A 147 -11.78 -8.49 6.24
CA THR A 147 -12.25 -7.13 6.56
C THR A 147 -13.38 -6.69 5.64
N LEU A 148 -13.26 -6.91 4.33
CA LEU A 148 -14.32 -6.59 3.37
C LEU A 148 -15.60 -7.38 3.67
N SER A 149 -15.45 -8.65 4.06
CA SER A 149 -16.57 -9.52 4.46
C SER A 149 -17.23 -9.04 5.76
N TRP A 150 -16.44 -8.65 6.76
CA TRP A 150 -16.88 -8.09 8.04
C TRP A 150 -17.64 -6.78 7.84
N VAL A 151 -17.13 -5.85 7.02
CA VAL A 151 -17.79 -4.58 6.69
C VAL A 151 -19.21 -4.84 6.16
N ARG A 152 -19.35 -5.81 5.26
CA ARG A 152 -20.66 -6.17 4.67
C ARG A 152 -21.60 -6.85 5.65
N ARG A 153 -21.07 -7.64 6.59
CA ARG A 153 -21.84 -8.42 7.56
C ARG A 153 -22.27 -7.58 8.77
N GLU A 154 -21.37 -6.75 9.30
CA GLU A 154 -21.53 -6.11 10.63
C GLU A 154 -21.50 -4.59 10.57
N GLY A 155 -20.92 -4.01 9.51
CA GLY A 155 -20.68 -2.57 9.41
C GLY A 155 -21.95 -1.71 9.47
N ARG A 156 -23.06 -2.18 8.88
CA ARG A 156 -24.34 -1.46 8.93
C ARG A 156 -24.82 -1.24 10.36
N GLU A 157 -24.83 -2.29 11.16
CA GLU A 157 -25.35 -2.27 12.53
C GLU A 157 -24.38 -1.62 13.51
N LYS A 158 -23.07 -1.89 13.37
CA LYS A 158 -22.06 -1.40 14.32
C LYS A 158 -21.63 0.03 14.06
N LEU A 159 -21.65 0.49 12.81
CA LEU A 159 -21.00 1.74 12.38
C LEU A 159 -21.87 2.59 11.45
N ASN A 160 -23.14 2.23 11.23
CA ASN A 160 -24.02 2.90 10.27
C ASN A 160 -23.43 2.97 8.86
N LEU A 161 -22.77 1.92 8.37
CA LEU A 161 -22.16 1.91 7.04
C LEU A 161 -23.19 1.69 5.91
N ASP A 162 -22.90 2.24 4.74
CA ASP A 162 -23.55 1.95 3.46
C ASP A 162 -22.71 0.94 2.68
N CYS A 163 -22.98 -0.35 2.90
CA CYS A 163 -22.22 -1.46 2.28
C CYS A 163 -22.40 -1.59 0.76
N SER A 164 -23.20 -0.73 0.12
CA SER A 164 -23.28 -0.66 -1.35
C SER A 164 -22.34 0.38 -1.96
N ARG A 165 -21.65 1.19 -1.13
CA ARG A 165 -20.69 2.21 -1.52
C ARG A 165 -19.34 1.96 -0.84
N ILE A 166 -18.67 0.90 -1.27
CA ILE A 166 -17.37 0.49 -0.74
C ILE A 166 -16.27 0.80 -1.77
N ALA A 167 -15.29 1.58 -1.34
CA ALA A 167 -14.03 1.80 -2.04
C ALA A 167 -12.90 1.12 -1.27
N LEU A 168 -11.86 0.68 -1.99
CA LEU A 168 -10.64 0.17 -1.38
C LEU A 168 -9.46 1.05 -1.77
N GLY A 169 -8.51 1.22 -0.87
CA GLY A 169 -7.23 1.82 -1.21
C GLY A 169 -6.09 1.36 -0.33
N GLY A 170 -4.87 1.56 -0.80
CA GLY A 170 -3.71 1.14 -0.05
C GLY A 170 -2.44 1.83 -0.51
N TYR A 171 -1.41 1.70 0.32
CA TYR A 171 -0.09 2.28 0.10
C TYR A 171 0.95 1.18 -0.09
N SER A 172 1.77 1.29 -1.13
CA SER A 172 2.84 0.34 -1.45
C SER A 172 2.40 -1.13 -1.38
N SER A 173 2.87 -1.90 -0.40
CA SER A 173 2.44 -3.28 -0.21
C SER A 173 0.96 -3.46 0.12
N GLY A 174 0.32 -2.50 0.80
CA GLY A 174 -1.12 -2.50 1.00
C GLY A 174 -1.88 -2.29 -0.30
N ALA A 175 -1.30 -1.54 -1.23
CA ALA A 175 -1.87 -1.39 -2.57
C ALA A 175 -1.80 -2.71 -3.36
N THR A 176 -0.79 -3.55 -3.13
CA THR A 176 -0.75 -4.95 -3.61
C THR A 176 -1.97 -5.73 -3.15
N LEU A 177 -2.23 -5.72 -1.84
CA LEU A 177 -3.36 -6.43 -1.23
C LEU A 177 -4.67 -5.92 -1.82
N VAL A 178 -4.83 -4.59 -1.94
CA VAL A 178 -6.03 -3.99 -2.51
C VAL A 178 -6.26 -4.40 -3.96
N ALA A 179 -5.23 -4.33 -4.81
CA ALA A 179 -5.36 -4.75 -6.20
C ALA A 179 -5.79 -6.23 -6.31
N ALA A 180 -5.20 -7.11 -5.50
CA ALA A 180 -5.58 -8.51 -5.41
C ALA A 180 -7.04 -8.71 -4.92
N ILE A 181 -7.47 -7.96 -3.89
CA ILE A 181 -8.84 -8.04 -3.36
C ILE A 181 -9.86 -7.55 -4.39
N VAL A 182 -9.57 -6.48 -5.12
CA VAL A 182 -10.47 -5.94 -6.15
C VAL A 182 -10.63 -6.92 -7.32
N GLN A 183 -9.55 -7.61 -7.70
CA GLN A 183 -9.62 -8.71 -8.67
C GLN A 183 -10.48 -9.87 -8.12
N GLN A 184 -10.26 -10.28 -6.86
CA GLN A 184 -11.05 -11.33 -6.21
C GLN A 184 -12.54 -10.97 -6.07
N ALA A 185 -12.86 -9.70 -5.79
CA ALA A 185 -14.22 -9.18 -5.75
C ALA A 185 -14.93 -9.37 -7.10
N SER A 186 -14.23 -9.15 -8.21
CA SER A 186 -14.76 -9.41 -9.56
C SER A 186 -14.94 -10.90 -9.87
N LEU A 187 -14.09 -11.76 -9.31
CA LEU A 187 -14.17 -13.22 -9.46
C LEU A 187 -15.23 -13.88 -8.58
N SER A 188 -15.78 -13.16 -7.60
CA SER A 188 -16.80 -13.68 -6.67
C SER A 188 -18.13 -13.95 -7.37
N GLU A 189 -18.94 -14.83 -6.78
CA GLU A 189 -20.25 -15.22 -7.31
C GLU A 189 -21.34 -15.02 -6.23
N PRO A 190 -22.20 -14.00 -6.35
CA PRO A 190 -22.18 -12.93 -7.35
C PRO A 190 -20.97 -11.97 -7.17
N PRO A 191 -20.55 -11.25 -8.23
CA PRO A 191 -19.45 -10.29 -8.11
C PRO A 191 -19.74 -9.21 -7.06
N LEU A 192 -18.72 -8.88 -6.26
CA LEU A 192 -18.82 -7.81 -5.29
C LEU A 192 -18.58 -6.47 -5.99
N ARG A 193 -19.59 -5.61 -5.99
CA ARG A 193 -19.51 -4.28 -6.59
C ARG A 193 -18.77 -3.31 -5.65
N LEU A 194 -17.63 -2.83 -6.11
CA LEU A 194 -16.86 -1.74 -5.49
C LEU A 194 -17.09 -0.46 -6.29
N ILE A 195 -16.90 0.70 -5.65
CA ILE A 195 -17.13 2.02 -6.30
C ILE A 195 -15.84 2.74 -6.69
N ALA A 196 -14.71 2.41 -6.06
CA ALA A 196 -13.39 2.96 -6.40
C ALA A 196 -12.26 2.02 -5.94
N GLN A 197 -11.15 2.06 -6.66
CA GLN A 197 -9.85 1.50 -6.26
C GLN A 197 -8.81 2.62 -6.24
N VAL A 198 -8.10 2.80 -5.13
CA VAL A 198 -7.08 3.86 -4.96
C VAL A 198 -5.74 3.22 -4.61
N LEU A 199 -4.80 3.22 -5.56
CA LEU A 199 -3.49 2.60 -5.40
C LEU A 199 -2.40 3.67 -5.30
N LEU A 200 -1.73 3.74 -4.16
CA LEU A 200 -0.60 4.65 -3.95
C LEU A 200 0.71 3.85 -4.06
N MET A 201 1.54 4.18 -5.04
CA MET A 201 2.84 3.59 -5.38
C MET A 201 2.88 2.06 -5.24
N PRO A 202 2.03 1.35 -5.99
CA PRO A 202 1.77 -0.06 -5.72
C PRO A 202 2.94 -0.97 -6.14
N SER A 203 3.26 -1.98 -5.34
CA SER A 203 4.07 -3.14 -5.76
C SER A 203 3.14 -4.22 -6.27
N LEU A 204 3.23 -4.64 -7.54
CA LEU A 204 2.24 -5.53 -8.16
C LEU A 204 2.87 -6.75 -8.86
N ASP A 205 4.21 -6.81 -8.95
CA ASP A 205 4.95 -7.95 -9.45
C ASP A 205 6.09 -8.36 -8.49
N LEU A 206 5.94 -9.53 -7.86
CA LEU A 206 6.94 -10.11 -6.96
C LEU A 206 7.92 -11.07 -7.67
N THR A 207 7.80 -11.24 -8.99
CA THR A 207 8.61 -12.19 -9.76
C THR A 207 10.06 -11.77 -10.04
N PRO A 208 10.47 -10.47 -10.07
CA PRO A 208 11.86 -10.10 -10.30
C PRO A 208 12.83 -10.74 -9.30
N SER A 209 13.93 -11.33 -9.75
CA SER A 209 14.94 -11.94 -8.89
C SER A 209 16.04 -10.93 -8.50
N TYR A 210 17.11 -11.39 -7.83
CA TYR A 210 18.30 -10.56 -7.61
C TYR A 210 19.16 -10.36 -8.87
N ASP A 211 18.82 -11.03 -9.99
CA ASP A 211 19.39 -10.75 -11.29
C ASP A 211 18.81 -9.44 -11.86
N LEU A 212 19.71 -8.49 -12.14
CA LEU A 212 19.37 -7.19 -12.72
C LEU A 212 18.57 -7.33 -14.02
N GLU A 213 18.78 -8.38 -14.81
CA GLU A 213 18.05 -8.56 -16.07
C GLU A 213 16.55 -8.74 -15.86
N THR A 214 16.13 -9.23 -14.69
CA THR A 214 14.72 -9.42 -14.33
C THR A 214 14.06 -8.15 -13.79
N TRP A 215 14.81 -7.07 -13.57
CA TRP A 215 14.28 -5.84 -12.99
C TRP A 215 13.55 -5.00 -14.03
N SER A 216 12.47 -4.35 -13.60
CA SER A 216 11.77 -3.34 -14.39
C SER A 216 12.67 -2.13 -14.67
N SER A 217 12.26 -1.25 -15.59
CA SER A 217 13.05 -0.06 -15.93
C SER A 217 13.24 0.86 -14.72
N SER A 218 12.20 1.08 -13.91
CA SER A 218 12.28 1.91 -12.70
C SER A 218 13.09 1.25 -11.58
N MET A 219 12.97 -0.07 -11.40
CA MET A 219 13.82 -0.81 -10.45
C MET A 219 15.32 -0.66 -10.77
N LYS A 220 15.68 -0.60 -12.06
CA LYS A 220 17.07 -0.36 -12.51
C LYS A 220 17.47 1.10 -12.32
N GLU A 221 16.62 2.02 -12.76
CA GLU A 221 16.93 3.46 -12.75
C GLU A 221 17.04 4.02 -11.33
N TYR A 222 16.19 3.56 -10.40
CA TYR A 222 16.07 4.08 -9.05
C TYR A 222 16.50 3.08 -7.96
N ALA A 223 17.33 2.10 -8.34
CA ALA A 223 17.76 1.01 -7.45
C ALA A 223 18.35 1.48 -6.11
N GLU A 224 19.03 2.63 -6.14
CA GLU A 224 19.80 3.20 -5.04
C GLU A 224 19.21 4.53 -4.52
N VAL A 225 17.97 4.87 -4.88
CA VAL A 225 17.31 6.10 -4.39
C VAL A 225 16.91 5.91 -2.93
N PRO A 226 17.36 6.79 -2.01
CA PRO A 226 16.92 6.77 -0.63
C PRO A 226 15.41 6.87 -0.48
N GLY A 227 14.85 6.09 0.44
CA GLY A 227 13.42 5.93 0.66
C GLY A 227 12.98 4.50 0.40
N LEU A 228 13.26 3.97 -0.80
CA LEU A 228 13.03 2.58 -1.14
C LEU A 228 14.09 2.06 -2.12
N TRP A 229 14.98 1.20 -1.64
CA TRP A 229 15.94 0.52 -2.51
C TRP A 229 15.28 -0.69 -3.16
N THR A 230 15.63 -0.98 -4.41
CA THR A 230 15.15 -2.19 -5.10
C THR A 230 15.44 -3.46 -4.30
N ARG A 231 16.59 -3.50 -3.61
CA ARG A 231 16.97 -4.63 -2.76
C ARG A 231 16.11 -4.77 -1.50
N ASP A 232 15.54 -3.69 -0.97
CA ASP A 232 14.57 -3.77 0.13
C ASP A 232 13.27 -4.41 -0.32
N VAL A 233 12.81 -4.11 -1.55
CA VAL A 233 11.63 -4.74 -2.14
C VAL A 233 11.83 -6.25 -2.24
N LEU A 234 12.97 -6.69 -2.80
CA LEU A 234 13.29 -8.11 -2.95
C LEU A 234 13.44 -8.81 -1.61
N TRP A 235 14.10 -8.17 -0.64
CA TRP A 235 14.27 -8.69 0.72
C TRP A 235 12.94 -8.83 1.45
N ALA A 236 12.09 -7.80 1.42
CA ALA A 236 10.77 -7.84 2.04
C ALA A 236 9.89 -8.93 1.42
N ARG A 237 9.94 -9.07 0.08
CA ARG A 237 9.30 -10.17 -0.62
C ARG A 237 9.81 -11.53 -0.17
N ASP A 238 11.12 -11.74 -0.02
CA ASP A 238 11.66 -13.04 0.40
C ASP A 238 11.16 -13.44 1.81
N MET A 239 11.04 -12.46 2.70
CA MET A 239 10.50 -12.66 4.05
C MET A 239 9.00 -12.96 4.04
N HIS A 240 8.22 -12.25 3.22
CA HIS A 240 6.76 -12.42 3.17
C HIS A 240 6.31 -13.61 2.31
N THR A 241 6.97 -13.84 1.17
CA THR A 241 6.63 -14.85 0.15
C THR A 241 7.86 -15.70 -0.16
N PRO A 242 8.31 -16.54 0.80
CA PRO A 242 9.52 -17.35 0.65
C PRO A 242 9.40 -18.43 -0.43
N SER A 243 8.18 -18.91 -0.70
CA SER A 243 7.90 -19.84 -1.79
C SER A 243 7.85 -19.09 -3.13
N GLU A 244 8.77 -19.41 -4.05
CA GLU A 244 8.78 -18.82 -5.39
C GLU A 244 7.51 -19.10 -6.17
N ALA A 245 6.91 -20.28 -6.00
CA ALA A 245 5.65 -20.63 -6.64
C ALA A 245 4.51 -19.69 -6.22
N HIS A 246 4.51 -19.22 -4.97
CA HIS A 246 3.50 -18.27 -4.48
C HIS A 246 3.69 -16.86 -5.06
N ARG A 247 4.91 -16.48 -5.49
CA ARG A 247 5.17 -15.17 -6.11
C ARG A 247 4.47 -15.02 -7.46
N LEU A 248 4.13 -16.13 -8.12
CA LEU A 248 3.35 -16.16 -9.36
C LEU A 248 1.84 -16.10 -9.13
N ASP A 249 1.36 -16.35 -7.91
CA ASP A 249 -0.07 -16.29 -7.59
C ASP A 249 -0.58 -14.84 -7.75
N PRO A 250 -1.65 -14.58 -8.53
CA PRO A 250 -2.23 -13.24 -8.68
C PRO A 250 -2.63 -12.56 -7.37
N LYS A 251 -2.80 -13.32 -6.28
CA LYS A 251 -3.04 -12.76 -4.94
C LYS A 251 -1.80 -12.12 -4.32
N ALA A 252 -0.61 -12.54 -4.76
CA ALA A 252 0.67 -11.98 -4.35
C ALA A 252 1.20 -10.98 -5.39
N SER A 253 1.01 -11.28 -6.68
CA SER A 253 1.43 -10.45 -7.81
C SER A 253 0.24 -10.14 -8.74
N PRO A 254 -0.57 -9.11 -8.45
CA PRO A 254 -1.74 -8.78 -9.26
C PRO A 254 -1.48 -8.62 -10.76
N LEU A 255 -0.24 -8.31 -11.18
CA LEU A 255 0.16 -8.24 -12.60
C LEU A 255 0.21 -9.61 -13.29
N THR A 256 0.27 -10.72 -12.57
CA THR A 256 0.25 -12.07 -13.16
C THR A 256 -1.17 -12.57 -13.46
N GLN A 257 -2.21 -11.78 -13.15
CA GLN A 257 -3.60 -12.13 -13.40
C GLN A 257 -3.90 -12.24 -14.90
N SER A 258 -4.15 -13.47 -15.36
CA SER A 258 -4.45 -13.77 -16.76
C SER A 258 -5.95 -13.90 -17.07
N SER A 259 -6.80 -14.04 -16.05
CA SER A 259 -8.25 -14.21 -16.26
C SER A 259 -8.93 -12.86 -16.51
N SER A 260 -9.48 -12.66 -17.71
CA SER A 260 -10.30 -11.48 -18.02
C SER A 260 -11.51 -11.31 -17.09
N ARG A 261 -11.99 -12.40 -16.47
CA ARG A 261 -13.09 -12.35 -15.48
C ARG A 261 -12.73 -11.51 -14.26
N ALA A 262 -11.45 -11.48 -13.87
CA ALA A 262 -10.97 -10.68 -12.74
C ALA A 262 -11.09 -9.17 -12.97
N PHE A 263 -11.33 -8.73 -14.21
CA PHE A 263 -11.39 -7.31 -14.57
C PHE A 263 -12.81 -6.83 -14.90
N LYS A 264 -13.75 -7.71 -15.30
CA LYS A 264 -15.06 -7.33 -15.88
C LYS A 264 -15.92 -6.36 -15.06
N ASN A 265 -15.77 -6.33 -13.74
CA ASN A 265 -16.56 -5.49 -12.84
C ASN A 265 -15.69 -4.65 -11.89
N MET A 266 -14.42 -4.44 -12.25
CA MET A 266 -13.54 -3.61 -11.43
C MET A 266 -14.04 -2.16 -11.43
N PRO A 267 -13.90 -1.46 -10.29
CA PRO A 267 -14.29 -0.05 -10.19
C PRO A 267 -13.34 0.86 -10.98
N PRO A 268 -13.75 2.11 -11.25
CA PRO A 268 -12.81 3.16 -11.63
C PRO A 268 -11.60 3.17 -10.68
N THR A 269 -10.41 3.29 -11.26
CA THR A 269 -9.15 3.17 -10.54
C THR A 269 -8.35 4.46 -10.63
N TRP A 270 -7.87 4.93 -9.49
CA TRP A 270 -6.87 5.98 -9.40
C TRP A 270 -5.54 5.36 -8.96
N ILE A 271 -4.46 5.68 -9.65
CA ILE A 271 -3.11 5.21 -9.35
C ILE A 271 -2.19 6.42 -9.23
N GLY A 272 -1.55 6.58 -8.07
CA GLY A 272 -0.49 7.57 -7.86
C GLY A 272 0.86 6.86 -7.83
N VAL A 273 1.84 7.34 -8.58
CA VAL A 273 3.24 6.83 -8.53
C VAL A 273 4.19 8.00 -8.33
N ALA A 274 5.30 7.77 -7.64
CA ALA A 274 6.38 8.75 -7.55
C ALA A 274 7.30 8.62 -8.77
N GLU A 275 7.87 9.74 -9.24
CA GLU A 275 8.79 9.71 -10.38
C GLU A 275 10.02 8.85 -10.09
N MET A 276 10.62 8.98 -8.90
CA MET A 276 11.88 8.35 -8.52
C MET A 276 11.66 7.16 -7.58
N ASP A 277 10.75 6.27 -7.97
CA ASP A 277 10.36 5.09 -7.20
C ASP A 277 10.65 3.81 -7.99
N ALA A 278 11.30 2.84 -7.35
CA ALA A 278 11.56 1.52 -7.91
C ALA A 278 10.30 0.74 -8.30
N LEU A 279 9.14 1.09 -7.72
CA LEU A 279 7.83 0.49 -8.01
C LEU A 279 7.04 1.24 -9.09
N ARG A 280 7.55 2.36 -9.63
CA ARG A 280 6.83 3.18 -10.63
C ARG A 280 6.33 2.34 -11.81
N SER A 281 7.18 1.45 -12.32
CA SER A 281 6.85 0.60 -13.47
C SER A 281 5.68 -0.33 -13.21
N ASP A 282 5.48 -0.80 -11.98
CA ASP A 282 4.35 -1.68 -11.63
C ASP A 282 3.03 -0.92 -11.76
N GLY A 283 2.98 0.30 -11.20
CA GLY A 283 1.80 1.17 -11.31
C GLY A 283 1.48 1.56 -12.75
N GLU A 284 2.48 1.92 -13.54
CA GLU A 284 2.33 2.26 -14.98
C GLU A 284 1.84 1.05 -15.79
N THR A 285 2.44 -0.13 -15.56
CA THR A 285 2.08 -1.36 -16.25
C THR A 285 0.66 -1.78 -15.89
N TYR A 286 0.28 -1.71 -14.61
CA TYR A 286 -1.07 -2.07 -14.18
C TYR A 286 -2.11 -1.09 -14.72
N ALA A 287 -1.80 0.22 -14.76
CA ALA A 287 -2.67 1.20 -15.40
C ALA A 287 -2.96 0.83 -16.87
N LYS A 288 -1.93 0.38 -17.60
CA LYS A 288 -2.09 -0.11 -18.96
C LYS A 288 -2.96 -1.36 -19.02
N VAL A 289 -2.68 -2.38 -18.19
CA VAL A 289 -3.47 -3.62 -18.13
C VAL A 289 -4.96 -3.32 -17.89
N LEU A 290 -5.26 -2.45 -16.92
CA LEU A 290 -6.65 -2.08 -16.61
C LEU A 290 -7.34 -1.34 -17.77
N ARG A 291 -6.64 -0.40 -18.43
CA ARG A 291 -7.18 0.30 -19.61
C ARG A 291 -7.44 -0.65 -20.77
N ASP A 292 -6.56 -1.62 -21.01
CA ASP A 292 -6.74 -2.64 -22.05
C ASP A 292 -7.96 -3.54 -21.76
N GLN A 293 -8.38 -3.67 -20.50
CA GLN A 293 -9.61 -4.34 -20.08
C GLN A 293 -10.85 -3.43 -20.08
N GLY A 294 -10.72 -2.17 -20.52
CA GLY A 294 -11.82 -1.20 -20.59
C GLY A 294 -12.16 -0.51 -19.26
N ILE A 295 -11.29 -0.61 -18.25
CA ILE A 295 -11.49 0.06 -16.96
C ILE A 295 -11.08 1.53 -17.05
N GLN A 296 -11.86 2.41 -16.42
CA GLN A 296 -11.49 3.82 -16.27
C GLN A 296 -10.32 3.95 -15.30
N VAL A 297 -9.19 4.49 -15.79
CA VAL A 297 -7.97 4.65 -14.99
C VAL A 297 -7.41 6.06 -15.09
N GLU A 298 -7.31 6.73 -13.94
CA GLU A 298 -6.47 7.90 -13.77
C GLU A 298 -5.10 7.47 -13.22
N LEU A 299 -4.03 7.85 -13.91
CA LEU A 299 -2.65 7.63 -13.46
C LEU A 299 -2.01 9.00 -13.24
N LYS A 300 -1.50 9.23 -12.03
CA LYS A 300 -0.82 10.45 -11.64
C LYS A 300 0.63 10.14 -11.27
N VAL A 301 1.57 10.73 -12.01
CA VAL A 301 2.99 10.75 -11.63
C VAL A 301 3.24 12.00 -10.80
N TYR A 302 3.93 11.83 -9.67
CA TYR A 302 4.41 12.92 -8.82
C TYR A 302 5.90 13.15 -9.11
N ASP A 303 6.16 14.17 -9.92
CA ASP A 303 7.49 14.58 -10.34
C ASP A 303 8.33 15.01 -9.13
N GLY A 304 9.62 14.71 -9.16
CA GLY A 304 10.56 15.08 -8.09
C GLY A 304 10.45 14.26 -6.81
N MET A 305 9.50 13.33 -6.71
CA MET A 305 9.28 12.55 -5.48
C MET A 305 9.78 11.12 -5.61
N PRO A 306 10.48 10.57 -4.60
CA PRO A 306 10.61 9.13 -4.42
C PRO A 306 9.48 8.56 -3.56
N GLN A 307 9.50 7.25 -3.36
CA GLN A 307 8.68 6.62 -2.33
C GLN A 307 9.24 6.92 -0.92
N ILE A 308 8.33 7.12 0.05
CA ILE A 308 8.61 7.50 1.45
C ILE A 308 8.21 6.44 2.47
#